data_AF-A0A960CZD1-F1
#
_entry.id   AF-A0A960CZD1-F1
#
_cell.length_a   1.000
_cell.length_b   1.000
_cell.length_c   1.000
_cell.angle_alpha   90.00
_cell.angle_beta   90.00
_cell.angle_gamma   90.00
#
_symmetry.space_group_name_H-M   'P 1'
#
loop_
_entity.id
_entity.type
_entity.pdbx_description
1 polymer ?
#
loop_
_entity_poly.entity_id
_entity_poly.type
_entity_poly.pdbx_seq_one_letter_code
_entity_poly.pdbx_strand_id
1 'polypeptide(L)'
;VNLNRRNNLFWPTTSTITEVIPERKLAFRVNANNTVWSYELEPTPTGTRVVETRHAENGVKAVSTMTVNAVLGGVSSFEQELV
;
A
#
# COMPACT_ATOMS: atom_id res chain seq x y z
N VAL A 1 -11.13 -3.32 -6.43
CA VAL A 1 -10.86 -1.88 -6.16
C VAL A 1 -10.85 -1.71 -4.66
N ASN A 2 -9.83 -1.07 -4.08
CA ASN A 2 -9.72 -0.77 -2.65
C ASN A 2 -10.22 0.67 -2.39
N LEU A 3 -10.85 0.95 -1.24
CA LEU A 3 -11.26 2.29 -0.85
C LEU A 3 -10.53 2.68 0.44
N ASN A 4 -9.57 3.59 0.33
CA ASN A 4 -8.83 4.10 1.49
C ASN A 4 -9.62 5.22 2.16
N ARG A 5 -9.38 5.43 3.46
CA ARG A 5 -9.97 6.55 4.21
C ARG A 5 -8.96 7.21 5.14
N ARG A 6 -9.10 8.52 5.33
CA ARG A 6 -8.45 9.32 6.38
C ARG A 6 -9.46 10.38 6.84
N ASN A 7 -9.97 10.25 8.06
CA ASN A 7 -11.09 11.06 8.56
C ASN A 7 -12.29 11.03 7.58
N ASN A 8 -12.70 12.20 7.06
CA ASN A 8 -13.80 12.33 6.10
C ASN A 8 -13.36 12.23 4.63
N LEU A 9 -12.08 11.95 4.38
CA LEU A 9 -11.53 11.80 3.04
C LEU A 9 -11.48 10.33 2.63
N PHE A 10 -11.99 10.02 1.45
CA PHE A 10 -12.04 8.68 0.87
C PHE A 10 -11.46 8.71 -0.55
N TRP A 11 -10.60 7.74 -0.90
CA TRP A 11 -10.05 7.66 -2.26
C TRP A 11 -9.88 6.20 -2.71
N PRO A 12 -10.41 5.84 -3.89
CA PRO A 12 -10.26 4.51 -4.43
C PRO A 12 -8.86 4.30 -4.98
N THR A 13 -8.30 3.11 -4.79
CA THR A 13 -7.08 2.65 -5.44
C THR A 13 -7.29 1.29 -6.11
N THR A 14 -6.46 1.00 -7.10
CA THR A 14 -6.33 -0.35 -7.65
C THR A 14 -4.92 -0.85 -7.41
N SER A 15 -4.78 -2.17 -7.32
CA SER A 15 -3.51 -2.85 -7.14
C SER A 15 -3.38 -3.97 -8.14
N THR A 16 -2.14 -4.30 -8.49
CA THR A 16 -1.79 -5.47 -9.29
C THR A 16 -1.03 -6.43 -8.39
N ILE A 17 -1.51 -7.68 -8.28
CA ILE A 17 -0.80 -8.75 -7.60
C ILE A 17 0.51 -9.02 -8.35
N THR A 18 1.62 -9.05 -7.63
CA THR A 18 2.96 -9.29 -8.18
C THR A 18 3.51 -10.65 -7.79
N GLU A 19 3.09 -11.20 -6.65
CA GLU A 19 3.51 -12.53 -6.19
C GLU A 19 2.41 -13.15 -5.32
N VAL A 20 2.14 -14.44 -5.52
CA VAL A 20 1.28 -15.24 -4.64
C VAL A 20 1.94 -16.58 -4.46
N ILE A 21 2.27 -16.91 -3.21
CA ILE A 21 2.66 -18.25 -2.80
C ILE A 21 1.60 -18.68 -1.78
N PRO A 22 0.76 -19.69 -2.09
CA PRO A 22 -0.30 -20.14 -1.18
C PRO A 22 0.23 -20.35 0.23
N GLU A 23 -0.48 -19.79 1.22
CA GLU A 23 -0.19 -19.92 2.66
C GLU A 23 1.19 -19.39 3.11
N ARG A 24 1.93 -18.70 2.23
CA ARG A 24 3.30 -18.24 2.49
C ARG A 24 3.53 -16.79 2.16
N LYS A 25 2.99 -16.29 1.05
CA LYS A 25 3.27 -14.92 0.62
C LYS A 25 2.18 -14.33 -0.27
N LEU A 26 1.91 -13.05 -0.05
CA LEU A 26 1.15 -12.20 -0.96
C LEU A 26 1.93 -10.90 -1.17
N ALA A 27 2.18 -10.50 -2.41
CA ALA A 27 2.69 -9.19 -2.74
C ALA A 27 1.87 -8.52 -3.83
N PHE A 28 1.71 -7.21 -3.74
CA PHE A 28 1.03 -6.40 -4.74
C PHE A 28 1.63 -5.00 -4.85
N ARG A 29 1.49 -4.41 -6.04
CA ARG A 29 1.84 -3.03 -6.34
C ARG A 29 0.59 -2.18 -6.43
N VAL A 30 0.56 -1.06 -5.72
CA VAL A 30 -0.51 -0.06 -5.83
C VAL A 30 -0.31 0.74 -7.13
N ASN A 31 -1.32 0.76 -8.00
CA ASN A 31 -1.19 1.34 -9.34
C ASN A 31 -1.00 2.87 -9.33
N ALA A 32 -1.53 3.55 -8.32
CA ALA A 32 -1.52 5.01 -8.25
C ALA A 32 -0.15 5.60 -7.90
N ASN A 33 0.67 4.89 -7.11
CA ASN A 33 1.94 5.40 -6.59
C ASN A 33 3.12 4.43 -6.71
N ASN A 34 2.91 3.24 -7.27
CA ASN A 34 3.90 2.16 -7.41
C ASN A 34 4.49 1.62 -6.10
N THR A 35 3.91 1.96 -4.94
CA THR A 35 4.31 1.31 -3.68
C THR A 35 4.04 -0.19 -3.79
N VAL A 36 5.03 -0.99 -3.40
CA VAL A 36 4.90 -2.44 -3.29
C VAL A 36 4.70 -2.79 -1.82
N TRP A 37 3.68 -3.60 -1.57
CA TRP A 37 3.42 -4.21 -0.27
C TRP A 37 3.62 -5.71 -0.40
N SER A 38 4.22 -6.32 0.63
CA SER A 38 4.31 -7.77 0.77
C SER A 38 3.96 -8.21 2.18
N TYR A 39 3.31 -9.36 2.24
CA TYR A 39 2.92 -10.08 3.45
C TYR A 39 3.54 -11.46 3.39
N GLU A 40 4.49 -11.73 4.28
CA GLU A 40 5.03 -13.07 4.48
C GLU A 40 4.32 -13.72 5.66
N LEU A 41 3.91 -14.97 5.47
CA LEU A 41 3.07 -15.73 6.38
C LEU A 41 3.86 -16.92 6.92
N GLU A 42 4.01 -16.97 8.24
CA GLU A 42 4.65 -18.07 8.94
C GLU A 42 3.65 -18.71 9.92
N PRO A 43 3.37 -20.02 9.82
CA PRO A 43 2.52 -20.69 10.80
C PRO A 43 3.23 -20.70 12.17
N THR A 44 2.43 -20.56 13.21
CA THR A 44 2.84 -20.67 14.62
C THR A 44 1.92 -21.69 15.31
N PRO A 45 2.26 -22.21 16.49
CA PRO A 45 1.43 -23.21 17.18
C PRO A 45 -0.01 -22.76 17.46
N THR A 46 -0.27 -21.45 17.52
CA THR A 46 -1.58 -20.88 17.86
C THR A 46 -2.16 -19.95 16.79
N GLY A 47 -1.51 -19.81 15.62
CA GLY A 47 -1.95 -18.88 14.59
C GLY A 47 -0.92 -18.63 13.49
N THR A 48 -0.88 -17.43 12.93
CA THR A 48 0.06 -17.06 11.85
C THR A 48 0.80 -15.78 12.22
N ARG A 49 2.13 -15.81 12.15
CA ARG A 49 2.95 -14.60 12.19
C ARG A 49 2.95 -13.99 10.80
N VAL A 50 2.68 -12.69 10.73
CA VAL A 50 2.65 -11.91 9.50
C VAL A 50 3.79 -10.90 9.55
N VAL A 51 4.63 -10.89 8.51
CA VAL A 51 5.61 -9.82 8.29
C VAL A 51 5.12 -8.97 7.13
N GLU A 52 4.73 -7.74 7.43
CA GLU A 52 4.38 -6.73 6.44
C GLU A 52 5.63 -5.95 6.05
N THR A 53 5.85 -5.73 4.75
CA THR A 53 6.94 -4.89 4.23
C THR A 53 6.39 -3.95 3.18
N ARG A 54 6.83 -2.69 3.25
CA ARG A 54 6.46 -1.62 2.33
C ARG A 54 7.71 -1.08 1.63
N HIS A 55 7.73 -1.16 0.31
CA HIS A 55 8.73 -0.49 -0.52
C HIS A 55 8.08 0.68 -1.27
N ALA A 56 8.39 1.90 -0.81
CA ALA A 56 7.84 3.15 -1.35
C ALA A 56 8.86 3.97 -2.19
N GLU A 57 10.06 3.44 -2.38
CA GLU A 57 11.22 4.11 -3.00
C GLU A 57 10.98 4.57 -4.46
N ASN A 58 9.91 4.10 -5.11
CA ASN A 58 9.60 4.37 -6.52
C ASN A 58 8.53 5.45 -6.77
N GLY A 59 8.21 6.30 -5.79
CA GLY A 59 7.24 7.40 -5.99
C GLY A 59 7.75 8.46 -6.99
N VAL A 60 6.99 9.04 -7.93
CA VAL A 60 5.61 8.84 -8.41
C VAL A 60 5.59 9.22 -9.90
N LYS A 61 4.79 8.54 -10.75
CA LYS A 61 4.41 9.11 -12.06
C LYS A 61 3.57 10.37 -11.82
N ALA A 62 3.86 11.45 -12.54
CA ALA A 62 3.30 12.82 -12.39
C ALA A 62 1.76 12.96 -12.38
N VAL A 63 0.99 11.91 -12.69
CA VAL A 63 -0.48 11.94 -12.70
C VAL A 63 -1.08 11.90 -11.28
N SER A 64 -0.33 11.46 -10.28
CA SER A 64 -0.76 11.44 -8.86
C SER A 64 -0.57 12.78 -8.13
N THR A 65 0.30 13.66 -8.64
CA THR A 65 0.65 14.92 -7.98
C THR A 65 -0.54 15.88 -7.87
N MET A 66 -1.49 15.88 -8.83
CA MET A 66 -2.69 16.73 -8.74
C MET A 66 -3.66 16.25 -7.66
N THR A 67 -3.93 14.95 -7.56
CA THR A 67 -4.91 14.40 -6.60
C THR A 67 -4.34 14.34 -5.17
N VAL A 68 -3.04 14.07 -5.02
CA VAL A 68 -2.37 14.10 -3.71
C VAL A 68 -2.20 15.53 -3.19
N ASN A 69 -1.84 16.49 -4.04
CA ASN A 69 -1.71 17.89 -3.61
C ASN A 69 -3.06 18.59 -3.38
N ALA A 70 -4.11 18.22 -4.10
CA ALA A 70 -5.41 18.89 -3.96
C ALA A 70 -6.21 18.42 -2.74
N VAL A 71 -5.96 17.21 -2.18
CA VAL A 71 -6.87 16.62 -1.18
C VAL A 71 -6.19 16.02 0.05
N LEU A 72 -4.92 15.60 0.00
CA LEU A 72 -4.29 14.80 1.07
C LEU A 72 -3.29 15.55 1.97
N GLY A 73 -3.21 16.88 1.86
CA GLY A 73 -2.35 17.71 2.73
C GLY A 73 -0.86 17.71 2.35
N GLY A 74 -0.53 17.26 1.13
CA GLY A 74 0.83 17.21 0.61
C GLY A 74 1.55 15.89 0.90
N VAL A 75 2.51 15.54 0.02
CA VAL A 75 3.24 14.26 -0.02
C VAL A 75 3.95 13.93 1.31
N SER A 76 4.44 14.94 2.03
CA SER A 76 5.19 14.78 3.28
C SER A 76 4.35 14.32 4.47
N SER A 77 3.09 14.77 4.60
CA SER A 77 2.19 14.31 5.67
C SER A 77 1.71 12.87 5.45
N PHE A 78 1.54 12.46 4.18
CA PHE A 78 1.02 11.14 3.83
C PHE A 78 2.04 10.02 4.10
N GLU A 79 3.34 10.27 3.86
CA GLU A 79 4.38 9.27 4.08
C GLU A 79 4.63 8.94 5.57
N GLN A 80 4.39 9.88 6.49
CA GLN A 80 4.56 9.66 7.93
C GLN A 80 3.48 8.76 8.55
N GLU A 81 2.29 8.70 7.97
CA GLU A 81 1.19 7.87 8.49
C GLU A 81 1.22 6.43 7.97
N LEU A 82 2.16 6.10 7.09
CA LEU A 82 2.31 4.79 6.45
C LEU A 82 3.49 3.99 7.00
N VAL A 83 3.95 4.33 8.21
CA VAL A 83 4.94 3.58 9.02
C VAL A 83 4.23 2.90 10.18
#